data_AF-A0A5C9EDD4-F1
#
_entry.id   AF-A0A5C9EDD4-F1
#
_cell.length_a   1.000
_cell.length_b   1.000
_cell.length_c   1.000
_cell.angle_alpha   90.00
_cell.angle_beta   90.00
_cell.angle_gamma   90.00
#
_symmetry.space_group_name_H-M   'P 1'
#
loop_
_entity.id
_entity.type
_entity.pdbx_description
1 polymer ?
#
loop_
_entity_poly.entity_id
_entity_poly.type
_entity_poly.pdbx_seq_one_letter_code
_entity_poly.pdbx_strand_id
1 'polypeptide(L)'
;MIPYISFLRKARVLIVDLLSDEIRSDKLSENLSQLKVLLKSGIIIYISYNEYGEYGYQINYSPEKNDFSRFDNFDDRWNVSTKPHHFHKGNAEVIASPMSGEPNHDIPILVKFVKEGTINRR
;
A
#
# COMPACT_ATOMS: atom_id res chain seq x y z
N MET A 1 -1.88 -22.31 -6.33
CA MET A 1 -2.82 -21.18 -6.11
C MET A 1 -2.14 -20.23 -5.14
N ILE A 2 -1.97 -18.96 -5.52
CA ILE A 2 -1.31 -17.97 -4.65
C ILE A 2 -2.24 -17.67 -3.47
N PRO A 3 -1.76 -17.65 -2.23
CA PRO A 3 -2.64 -17.53 -1.06
C PRO A 3 -2.98 -16.04 -0.79
N TYR A 4 -3.54 -15.36 -1.79
CA TYR A 4 -3.74 -13.89 -1.83
C TYR A 4 -4.62 -13.38 -0.68
N ILE A 5 -5.70 -14.08 -0.32
CA ILE A 5 -6.51 -13.74 0.86
C ILE A 5 -5.71 -13.89 2.15
N SER A 6 -4.82 -14.88 2.25
CA SER A 6 -3.98 -15.04 3.43
C SER A 6 -2.98 -13.88 3.56
N PHE A 7 -2.42 -13.40 2.45
CA PHE A 7 -1.54 -12.24 2.42
C PHE A 7 -2.29 -10.99 2.87
N LEU A 8 -3.52 -10.82 2.39
CA LEU A 8 -4.37 -9.70 2.80
C LEU A 8 -4.71 -9.73 4.30
N ARG A 9 -5.07 -10.90 4.83
CA ARG A 9 -5.32 -11.09 6.28
C ARG A 9 -4.07 -10.82 7.11
N LYS A 10 -2.91 -11.29 6.65
CA LYS A 10 -1.61 -11.06 7.29
C LYS A 10 -1.23 -9.58 7.27
N ALA A 11 -1.42 -8.92 6.13
CA ALA A 11 -1.20 -7.49 5.99
C ALA A 11 -2.08 -6.69 6.96
N ARG A 12 -3.35 -7.08 7.14
CA ARG A 12 -4.25 -6.50 8.14
C ARG A 12 -3.70 -6.61 9.55
N VAL A 13 -3.27 -7.80 9.97
CA VAL A 13 -2.70 -8.01 11.31
C VAL A 13 -1.50 -7.11 11.52
N LEU A 14 -0.56 -7.10 10.57
CA LEU A 14 0.68 -6.31 10.68
C LEU A 14 0.42 -4.80 10.70
N ILE A 15 -0.44 -4.29 9.81
CA ILE A 15 -0.70 -2.84 9.76
C ILE A 15 -1.49 -2.36 10.97
N VAL A 16 -2.43 -3.18 11.47
CA VAL A 16 -3.19 -2.86 12.69
C VAL A 16 -2.29 -2.85 13.91
N ASP A 17 -1.36 -3.78 14.02
CA ASP A 17 -0.38 -3.82 15.12
C ASP A 17 0.53 -2.57 15.10
N LEU A 18 1.14 -2.28 13.95
CA LEU A 18 2.14 -1.22 13.79
C LEU A 18 1.58 0.22 13.77
N LEU A 19 0.28 0.39 13.47
CA LEU A 19 -0.43 1.68 13.42
C LEU A 19 -1.64 1.72 14.37
N SER A 20 -1.70 0.85 15.38
CA SER A 20 -2.85 0.73 16.31
C SER A 20 -3.31 2.08 16.88
N ASP A 21 -2.38 2.94 17.29
CA ASP A 21 -2.67 4.26 17.85
C ASP A 21 -3.14 5.30 16.81
N GLU A 22 -2.88 5.07 15.52
CA GLU A 22 -3.19 5.99 14.43
C GLU A 22 -4.46 5.60 13.69
N ILE A 23 -4.89 4.34 13.78
CA ILE A 23 -6.05 3.83 13.06
C ILE A 23 -7.34 4.36 13.69
N ARG A 24 -8.20 4.91 12.83
CA ARG A 24 -9.60 5.23 13.16
C ARG A 24 -10.52 4.05 12.87
N SER A 25 -10.32 3.38 11.74
CA SER A 25 -11.09 2.20 11.36
C SER A 25 -10.41 1.43 10.23
N ASP A 26 -10.58 0.13 10.16
CA ASP A 26 -10.20 -0.71 9.03
C ASP A 26 -11.38 -1.54 8.52
N LYS A 27 -11.37 -1.89 7.23
CA LYS A 27 -12.38 -2.72 6.57
C LYS A 27 -11.71 -3.68 5.60
N LEU A 28 -11.75 -4.96 5.94
CA LEU A 28 -11.33 -6.05 5.08
C LEU A 28 -12.51 -6.50 4.20
N SER A 29 -12.31 -6.53 2.88
CA SER A 29 -13.27 -7.04 1.91
C SER A 29 -12.63 -8.16 1.10
N GLU A 30 -12.93 -9.41 1.46
CA GLU A 30 -12.37 -10.58 0.76
C GLU A 30 -12.91 -10.70 -0.67
N ASN A 31 -14.16 -10.31 -0.90
CA ASN A 31 -14.76 -10.29 -2.25
C ASN A 31 -14.06 -9.32 -3.20
N LEU A 32 -13.56 -8.19 -2.66
CA LEU A 32 -12.79 -7.21 -3.44
C LEU A 32 -11.28 -7.46 -3.34
N SER A 33 -10.86 -8.48 -2.57
CA SER A 33 -9.47 -8.74 -2.22
C SER A 33 -8.71 -7.49 -1.77
N GLN A 34 -9.38 -6.66 -0.97
CA GLN A 34 -8.89 -5.34 -0.57
C GLN A 34 -9.12 -5.08 0.91
N LEU A 35 -8.14 -4.46 1.55
CA LEU A 35 -8.18 -3.89 2.88
C LEU A 35 -8.13 -2.37 2.74
N LYS A 36 -9.09 -1.69 3.38
CA LYS A 36 -9.09 -0.24 3.54
C LYS A 36 -8.78 0.09 5.00
N VAL A 37 -7.79 0.94 5.24
CA VAL A 37 -7.45 1.47 6.57
C VAL A 37 -7.60 2.99 6.53
N LEU A 38 -8.37 3.54 7.47
CA LEU A 38 -8.53 4.97 7.67
C LEU A 38 -7.81 5.37 8.95
N LEU A 39 -6.89 6.33 8.84
CA LEU A 39 -6.17 6.89 9.97
C LEU A 39 -6.93 8.08 10.58
N LYS A 40 -6.62 8.40 11.84
CA LYS A 40 -7.14 9.57 12.57
C LYS A 40 -6.82 10.90 11.87
N SER A 41 -5.71 10.95 11.13
CA SER A 41 -5.29 12.09 10.30
C SER A 41 -6.17 12.33 9.06
N GLY A 42 -7.00 11.36 8.68
CA GLY A 42 -7.77 11.37 7.44
C GLY A 42 -7.09 10.66 6.26
N ILE A 43 -5.83 10.23 6.41
CA ILE A 43 -5.12 9.41 5.41
C ILE A 43 -5.86 8.08 5.23
N ILE A 44 -6.00 7.64 3.98
CA ILE A 44 -6.59 6.36 3.63
C ILE A 44 -5.53 5.47 2.98
N ILE A 45 -5.36 4.27 3.50
CA ILE A 45 -4.46 3.26 2.95
C ILE A 45 -5.33 2.14 2.36
N TYR A 46 -5.08 1.80 1.11
CA TYR A 46 -5.64 0.64 0.44
C TYR A 46 -4.54 -0.40 0.21
N ILE A 47 -4.81 -1.63 0.61
CA ILE A 47 -3.93 -2.78 0.37
C ILE A 47 -4.76 -3.81 -0.40
N SER A 48 -4.23 -4.33 -1.51
CA SER A 48 -4.88 -5.38 -2.30
C SER A 48 -3.89 -6.43 -2.76
N TYR A 49 -4.36 -7.65 -2.89
CA TYR A 49 -3.66 -8.78 -3.51
C TYR A 49 -4.63 -9.50 -4.43
N ASN A 50 -4.18 -10.07 -5.55
CA ASN A 50 -5.04 -10.88 -6.41
C ASN A 50 -4.49 -12.30 -6.65
N GLU A 51 -5.28 -13.10 -7.36
CA GLU A 51 -4.97 -14.50 -7.66
C GLU A 51 -3.75 -14.68 -8.59
N TYR A 52 -3.32 -13.63 -9.27
CA TYR A 52 -2.16 -13.61 -10.18
C TYR A 52 -0.85 -13.27 -9.46
N GLY A 53 -0.88 -12.98 -8.15
CA GLY A 53 0.31 -12.57 -7.39
C GLY A 53 0.62 -11.09 -7.52
N GLU A 54 -0.33 -10.31 -8.02
CA GLU A 54 -0.22 -8.87 -8.09
C GLU A 54 -0.70 -8.25 -6.78
N TYR A 55 -0.13 -7.10 -6.43
CA TYR A 55 -0.46 -6.35 -5.23
C TYR A 55 -0.52 -4.85 -5.53
N GLY A 56 -1.20 -4.14 -4.64
CA GLY A 56 -1.23 -2.68 -4.63
C GLY A 56 -1.29 -2.15 -3.22
N TYR A 57 -0.39 -1.21 -2.89
CA TYR A 57 -0.39 -0.43 -1.66
C TYR A 57 -0.53 1.03 -2.02
N GLN A 58 -1.73 1.58 -1.86
CA GLN A 58 -2.04 2.97 -2.18
C GLN A 58 -2.29 3.77 -0.92
N ILE A 59 -1.65 4.92 -0.79
CA ILE A 59 -1.85 5.90 0.28
C ILE A 59 -2.46 7.14 -0.34
N ASN A 60 -3.67 7.49 0.07
CA ASN A 60 -4.31 8.76 -0.28
C ASN A 60 -4.13 9.72 0.89
N TYR A 61 -3.45 10.84 0.65
CA TYR A 61 -3.18 11.83 1.70
C TYR A 61 -4.33 12.81 1.90
N SER A 62 -5.06 13.12 0.82
CA SER A 62 -6.26 13.95 0.84
C SER A 62 -7.28 13.50 -0.23
N PRO A 63 -8.47 14.14 -0.29
CA PRO A 63 -9.42 13.92 -1.37
C PRO A 63 -8.99 14.53 -2.71
N GLU A 64 -7.90 15.31 -2.76
CA GLU A 64 -7.45 15.97 -3.97
C GLU A 64 -6.98 14.95 -5.01
N LYS A 65 -7.27 15.26 -6.28
CA LYS A 65 -6.80 14.42 -7.40
C LYS A 65 -5.28 14.45 -7.42
N ASN A 66 -4.67 13.29 -7.58
CA ASN A 66 -3.21 13.09 -7.63
C ASN A 66 -2.48 13.26 -6.29
N ASP A 67 -3.18 13.45 -5.17
CA ASP A 67 -2.54 13.47 -3.84
C ASP A 67 -2.45 12.06 -3.24
N PHE A 68 -1.67 11.22 -3.91
CA PHE A 68 -1.47 9.83 -3.51
C PHE A 68 -0.05 9.34 -3.78
N SER A 69 0.26 8.20 -3.18
CA SER A 69 1.45 7.40 -3.46
C SER A 69 1.03 5.95 -3.61
N ARG A 70 1.60 5.22 -4.57
CA ARG A 70 1.21 3.82 -4.81
C ARG A 70 2.40 2.93 -5.13
N PHE A 71 2.54 1.83 -4.42
CA PHE A 71 3.45 0.74 -4.75
C PHE A 71 2.65 -0.40 -5.35
N ASP A 72 3.02 -0.90 -6.53
CA ASP A 72 2.33 -2.03 -7.15
C ASP A 72 3.23 -2.78 -8.16
N ASN A 73 2.70 -3.87 -8.72
CA ASN A 73 3.35 -4.68 -9.75
C ASN A 73 2.41 -5.09 -10.90
N PHE A 74 1.34 -4.33 -11.16
CA PHE A 74 0.31 -4.70 -12.15
C PHE A 74 0.78 -4.62 -13.60
N ASP A 75 1.78 -3.78 -13.87
CA ASP A 75 2.34 -3.63 -15.20
C ASP A 75 3.86 -3.69 -15.16
N ASP A 76 4.41 -4.12 -16.29
CA ASP A 76 5.82 -4.35 -16.46
C ASP A 76 6.40 -3.30 -17.44
N ARG A 77 5.67 -2.22 -17.75
CA ARG A 77 6.05 -1.31 -18.84
C ARG A 77 7.05 -0.24 -18.40
N TRP A 78 7.21 -0.06 -17.10
CA TRP A 78 8.10 0.94 -16.52
C TRP A 78 9.58 0.53 -16.63
N ASN A 79 10.41 1.46 -17.08
CA ASN A 79 11.85 1.29 -17.16
C ASN A 79 12.52 1.54 -15.79
N VAL A 80 12.26 0.65 -14.83
CA VAL A 80 12.82 0.69 -13.47
C VAL A 80 13.56 -0.61 -13.16
N SER A 81 14.59 -0.54 -12.32
CA SER A 81 15.44 -1.70 -11.97
C SER A 81 14.70 -2.81 -11.22
N THR A 82 13.52 -2.52 -10.68
CA THR A 82 12.72 -3.42 -9.83
C THR A 82 11.48 -3.95 -10.55
N LYS A 83 11.35 -3.72 -11.87
CA LYS A 83 10.26 -4.24 -12.70
C LYS A 83 9.97 -5.73 -12.40
N PRO A 84 8.71 -6.15 -12.20
CA PRO A 84 7.48 -5.35 -12.37
C PRO A 84 7.15 -4.44 -11.19
N HIS A 85 7.87 -4.49 -10.08
CA HIS A 85 7.62 -3.68 -8.89
C HIS A 85 8.01 -2.23 -9.13
N HIS A 86 7.08 -1.31 -8.92
CA HIS A 86 7.32 0.11 -9.14
C HIS A 86 6.53 0.98 -8.16
N PHE A 87 6.99 2.23 -8.02
CA PHE A 87 6.41 3.20 -7.10
C PHE A 87 5.98 4.44 -7.86
N HIS A 88 4.67 4.72 -7.82
CA HIS A 88 4.04 5.92 -8.34
C HIS A 88 4.07 7.03 -7.29
N LYS A 89 4.67 8.16 -7.65
CA LYS A 89 4.45 9.44 -6.97
C LYS A 89 3.36 10.20 -7.72
N GLY A 90 2.49 10.90 -7.00
CA GLY A 90 1.31 11.62 -7.54
C GLY A 90 1.58 12.60 -8.70
N ASN A 91 2.84 12.93 -9.02
CA ASN A 91 3.27 13.74 -10.15
C ASN A 91 3.53 12.97 -11.46
N ALA A 92 3.02 11.73 -11.59
CA ALA A 92 3.27 10.83 -12.73
C ALA A 92 4.72 10.31 -12.86
N GLU A 93 5.54 10.51 -11.83
CA GLU A 93 6.87 9.92 -11.73
C GLU A 93 6.75 8.48 -11.24
N VAL A 94 7.42 7.55 -11.94
CA VAL A 94 7.51 6.14 -11.55
C VAL A 94 8.97 5.80 -11.30
N ILE A 95 9.26 5.32 -10.09
CA ILE A 95 10.62 4.95 -9.66
C ILE A 95 10.66 3.51 -9.15
N ALA A 96 11.88 3.04 -8.88
CA ALA A 96 12.10 1.72 -8.31
C ALA A 96 11.38 1.55 -6.96
N SER A 97 10.73 0.40 -6.78
CA SER A 97 10.01 0.05 -5.56
C SER A 97 10.85 -0.87 -4.66
N PRO A 98 10.86 -0.65 -3.34
CA PRO A 98 11.46 -1.60 -2.39
C PRO A 98 10.53 -2.79 -2.06
N MET A 99 9.30 -2.78 -2.57
CA MET A 99 8.27 -3.76 -2.27
C MET A 99 8.40 -5.01 -3.14
N SER A 100 7.93 -6.15 -2.64
CA SER A 100 8.04 -7.46 -3.28
C SER A 100 6.70 -8.21 -3.42
N GLY A 101 5.65 -7.72 -2.75
CA GLY A 101 4.36 -8.39 -2.61
C GLY A 101 4.27 -9.27 -1.36
N GLU A 102 5.31 -9.36 -0.53
CA GLU A 102 5.30 -10.17 0.69
C GLU A 102 4.95 -9.32 1.93
N PRO A 103 3.89 -9.64 2.69
CA PRO A 103 3.43 -8.79 3.80
C PRO A 103 4.42 -8.54 4.94
N ASN A 104 5.24 -9.52 5.35
CA ASN A 104 6.21 -9.31 6.44
C ASN A 104 7.32 -8.34 6.03
N HIS A 105 7.70 -8.32 4.75
CA HIS A 105 8.66 -7.37 4.20
C HIS A 105 8.02 -6.01 3.93
N ASP A 106 6.89 -6.01 3.21
CA ASP A 106 6.32 -4.79 2.63
C ASP A 106 5.58 -3.92 3.66
N ILE A 107 4.85 -4.51 4.60
CA ILE A 107 4.01 -3.74 5.54
C ILE A 107 4.84 -2.87 6.49
N PRO A 108 5.96 -3.35 7.07
CA PRO A 108 6.85 -2.46 7.83
C PRO A 108 7.38 -1.28 7.01
N ILE A 109 7.70 -1.50 5.72
CA ILE A 109 8.14 -0.44 4.81
C ILE A 109 7.01 0.55 4.56
N LEU A 110 5.79 0.06 4.31
CA LEU A 110 4.60 0.88 4.09
C LEU A 110 4.29 1.74 5.31
N VAL A 111 4.36 1.16 6.51
CA VAL A 111 4.15 1.89 7.77
C VAL A 111 5.22 2.95 7.96
N LYS A 112 6.49 2.61 7.73
CA LYS A 112 7.58 3.58 7.76
C LYS A 112 7.31 4.73 6.80
N PHE A 113 6.87 4.43 5.59
CA PHE A 113 6.53 5.43 4.58
C PHE A 113 5.35 6.32 4.99
N VAL A 114 4.33 5.78 5.67
CA VAL A 114 3.21 6.57 6.21
C VAL A 114 3.68 7.49 7.35
N LYS A 115 4.50 6.97 8.27
CA LYS A 115 5.01 7.74 9.42
C LYS A 115 5.99 8.83 8.97
N GLU A 116 6.91 8.50 8.08
CA GLU A 116 7.87 9.43 7.48
C GLU A 116 7.20 10.38 6.48
N GLY A 117 6.13 9.94 5.82
CA GLY A 117 5.25 10.74 4.94
C GLY A 117 4.32 11.70 5.69
N THR A 118 4.39 11.74 7.01
CA THR A 118 3.92 12.87 7.82
C THR A 118 4.97 14.00 7.88
N ILE A 119 6.09 13.86 7.14
CA ILE A 119 7.16 14.86 6.99
C ILE A 119 7.25 15.23 5.50
N ASN A 120 6.37 16.15 5.08
CA ASN A 120 6.58 17.19 4.04
C ASN A 120 5.23 17.79 3.58
N ARG A 121 4.36 18.14 4.53
CA ARG A 121 3.53 19.33 4.31
C ARG A 121 4.47 20.53 4.26
N ARG A 122 4.78 21.00 3.06
CA ARG A 122 5.11 22.40 2.83
C ARG A 122 3.89 23.05 2.21
#